data_AF-A0AAN4Q6X3-F1
#
_entry.id   AF-A0AAN4Q6X3-F1
#
_cell.length_a   1.000
_cell.length_b   1.000
_cell.length_c   1.000
_cell.angle_alpha   90.00
_cell.angle_beta   90.00
_cell.angle_gamma   90.00
#
_symmetry.space_group_name_H-M   'P 1'
#
loop_
_entity.id
_entity.type
_entity.pdbx_description
1 polymer ?
#
loop_
_entity_poly.entity_id
_entity_poly.type
_entity_poly.pdbx_seq_one_letter_code
_entity_poly.pdbx_strand_id
1 'polypeptide(L)' 'MIIVERLEDWASYFPSEDLISAQDYLEKPLKATAGKRVQVINLCRSYKYLGHGYYCSLLAEARQHTVNSFG' A
#
# COMPACT_ATOMS: atom_id res chain seq x y z
N MET A 1 -2.15 -7.59 -1.66
CA MET A 1 -1.26 -6.60 -1.01
C MET A 1 -2.06 -5.54 -0.28
N ILE A 2 -1.75 -5.38 1.00
CA ILE A 2 -2.40 -4.50 1.96
C ILE A 2 -1.36 -3.47 2.41
N ILE A 3 -1.66 -2.20 2.20
CA ILE A 3 -0.83 -1.08 2.62
C ILE A 3 -1.34 -0.59 3.97
N VAL A 4 -0.45 -0.55 4.96
CA VAL A 4 -0.72 -0.03 6.30
C VAL A 4 0.26 1.07 6.66
N GLU A 5 -0.16 2.03 7.50
CA GLU A 5 0.71 3.12 7.93
C GLU A 5 1.81 2.62 8.89
N ARG A 6 1.42 1.82 9.89
CA ARG A 6 2.33 1.19 10.85
C ARG A 6 2.09 -0.32 10.84
N LEU A 7 3.15 -1.09 10.58
CA LEU A 7 3.11 -2.55 10.60
C LEU A 7 2.86 -3.09 12.02
N GLU A 8 3.30 -2.35 13.04
CA GLU A 8 3.16 -2.68 14.46
C GLU A 8 1.69 -2.82 14.91
N ASP A 9 0.81 -1.96 14.38
CA ASP A 9 -0.64 -2.03 14.63
C ASP A 9 -1.24 -3.37 14.16
N TRP A 10 -0.54 -4.09 13.28
CA TRP A 10 -0.93 -5.35 12.66
C TRP A 10 0.00 -6.50 13.04
N ALA A 11 0.80 -6.36 14.10
CA ALA A 11 1.80 -7.34 14.54
C ALA A 11 1.22 -8.76 14.74
N SER A 12 -0.05 -8.88 15.14
CA SER A 12 -0.74 -10.17 15.30
C SER A 12 -0.89 -10.98 14.00
N TYR A 13 -0.72 -10.33 12.84
CA TYR A 13 -0.84 -10.94 11.52
C TYR A 13 0.53 -11.14 10.84
N PHE A 14 1.63 -10.95 11.56
CA PHE A 14 2.98 -11.17 11.03
C PHE A 14 3.47 -12.62 11.21
N PRO A 15 4.27 -13.15 10.27
CA PRO A 15 4.57 -12.60 8.95
C PRO A 15 3.49 -12.98 7.94
N SER A 16 2.81 -11.98 7.37
CA SER A 16 1.94 -12.18 6.21
C SER A 16 2.59 -11.54 4.99
N GLU A 17 2.80 -12.32 3.93
CA GLU A 17 3.46 -11.86 2.69
C GLU A 17 2.71 -10.72 1.98
N ASP A 18 1.45 -10.52 2.34
CA ASP A 18 0.60 -9.50 1.76
C ASP A 18 0.64 -8.14 2.47
N LEU A 19 1.28 -8.01 3.63
CA LEU A 19 1.40 -6.71 4.34
C LEU A 19 2.65 -5.94 3.93
N ILE A 20 2.46 -4.66 3.63
CA ILE A 20 3.54 -3.71 3.35
C ILE A 20 3.25 -2.37 4.04
N SER A 21 4.29 -1.69 4.55
CA SER A 21 4.11 -0.33 5.05
C SER A 21 3.91 0.65 3.89
N ALA A 22 3.20 1.74 4.14
CA ALA A 22 3.01 2.80 3.16
C ALA A 22 4.35 3.36 2.66
N GLN A 23 5.32 3.52 3.56
CA GLN A 23 6.67 3.97 3.20
C GLN A 23 7.37 2.98 2.26
N ASP A 24 7.38 1.70 2.61
CA ASP A 24 8.05 0.67 1.84
C ASP A 24 7.41 0.49 0.45
N TYR A 25 6.09 0.66 0.35
CA TYR A 25 5.38 0.65 -0.93
C TYR A 25 5.78 1.80 -1.87
N LEU A 26 6.02 2.99 -1.30
CA LEU A 26 6.48 4.17 -2.05
C LEU A 26 7.92 4.00 -2.53
N GLU A 27 8.79 3.41 -1.70
CA GLU A 27 10.21 3.24 -1.99
C GLU A 27 10.50 2.02 -2.89
N LYS A 28 9.66 0.99 -2.86
CA LYS A 28 9.88 -0.22 -3.66
C LYS A 28 9.75 0.03 -5.16
N PRO A 29 10.72 -0.40 -5.99
CA PRO A 29 10.64 -0.26 -7.44
C PRO A 29 9.61 -1.20 -8.08
N LEU A 30 9.02 -0.76 -9.20
CA LEU A 30 7.97 -1.46 -9.98
C LEU A 30 8.30 -2.91 -10.38
N LYS A 31 9.59 -3.27 -10.40
CA LYS A 31 10.06 -4.58 -10.89
C LYS A 31 9.51 -5.77 -10.09
N ALA A 32 9.11 -5.57 -8.83
CA ALA A 32 8.56 -6.63 -8.00
C ALA A 32 7.17 -7.13 -8.47
N THR A 33 6.40 -6.30 -9.20
CA THR A 33 5.00 -6.60 -9.56
C THR A 33 4.68 -6.49 -11.05
N ALA A 34 5.67 -6.20 -11.90
CA ALA A 34 5.48 -6.08 -13.34
C ALA A 34 4.85 -7.35 -13.95
N GLY A 35 3.68 -7.19 -14.57
CA GLY A 35 2.93 -8.27 -15.24
C GLY A 35 1.92 -9.02 -14.36
N LYS A 36 1.79 -8.69 -13.07
CA LYS A 36 0.74 -9.25 -12.20
C LYS A 36 -0.37 -8.22 -11.96
N ARG A 37 -1.62 -8.66 -12.01
CA ARG A 37 -2.76 -7.83 -11.57
C ARG A 37 -2.71 -7.71 -10.05
N VAL A 38 -2.17 -6.61 -9.54
CA VAL A 38 -2.06 -6.35 -8.11
C VAL A 38 -3.27 -5.57 -7.63
N GLN A 39 -3.94 -6.12 -6.60
CA GLN A 39 -4.93 -5.40 -5.83
C GLN A 39 -4.26 -4.82 -4.57
N VAL A 40 -4.46 -3.53 -4.38
CA VAL A 40 -3.94 -2.72 -3.27
C VAL A 40 -5.10 -2.37 -2.35
N ILE A 41 -5.04 -2.81 -1.11
CA ILE A 41 -5.98 -2.38 -0.06
C ILE A 41 -5.24 -1.37 0.80
N ASN A 42 -5.61 -0.10 0.72
CA ASN A 42 -5.00 0.96 1.51
C ASN A 42 -5.82 1.16 2.79
N LEU A 43 -5.21 0.84 3.93
CA LEU A 43 -5.79 0.98 5.27
C LEU A 43 -5.12 2.12 6.07
N CYS A 44 -4.48 3.07 5.38
CA CYS A 44 -3.94 4.25 6.03
C CYS A 44 -5.07 5.04 6.71
N ARG A 45 -4.89 5.39 7.99
CA ARG A 45 -5.92 6.06 8.80
C ARG A 45 -6.20 7.50 8.34
N SER A 46 -5.37 8.05 7.47
CA SER A 46 -5.44 9.44 7.03
C SER A 46 -5.14 9.56 5.53
N TYR A 47 -6.12 10.10 4.81
CA TYR A 47 -6.03 10.52 3.41
C TYR A 47 -5.79 12.02 3.27
N LYS A 48 -5.22 12.67 4.30
CA LYS A 48 -4.84 14.07 4.22
C LYS A 48 -4.01 14.31 2.96
N TYR A 49 -4.30 15.43 2.31
CA TYR A 49 -3.56 15.89 1.14
C TYR A 49 -2.05 15.91 1.46
N LEU A 50 -1.24 15.36 0.55
CA LEU A 50 0.21 15.14 0.71
C LEU A 50 0.62 14.10 1.79
N GLY A 51 -0.33 13.32 2.31
CA GLY A 51 -0.05 12.21 3.23
C GLY A 51 0.35 10.92 2.50
N HIS A 52 0.90 9.96 3.25
CA HIS A 52 1.31 8.66 2.74
C HIS A 52 0.18 7.90 2.03
N GLY A 53 -1.03 7.89 2.60
CA GLY A 53 -2.19 7.23 1.99
C GLY A 53 -2.56 7.82 0.63
N TYR A 54 -2.47 9.14 0.47
CA TYR A 54 -2.72 9.84 -0.79
C TYR A 54 -1.70 9.45 -1.86
N TYR A 55 -0.40 9.51 -1.55
CA TYR A 55 0.65 9.13 -2.49
C TYR A 55 0.62 7.63 -2.84
N CYS A 56 0.29 6.76 -1.88
CA CYS A 56 0.16 5.33 -2.15
C CYS A 56 -0.95 5.04 -3.16
N SER A 57 -2.08 5.73 -3.08
CA SER A 57 -3.17 5.55 -4.03
C SER A 57 -2.77 6.04 -5.42
N LEU A 58 -2.18 7.23 -5.56
CA LEU A 58 -1.67 7.74 -6.84
C LEU A 58 -0.61 6.82 -7.46
N LEU A 59 0.32 6.32 -6.65
CA LEU A 59 1.36 5.42 -7.11
C LEU A 59 0.79 4.05 -7.53
N ALA A 60 -0.23 3.56 -6.82
CA ALA A 60 -0.96 2.35 -7.22
C ALA A 60 -1.65 2.53 -8.59
N GLU A 61 -2.32 3.65 -8.81
CA GLU A 61 -2.95 3.96 -10.11
C GLU A 61 -1.91 4.06 -11.24
N ALA A 62 -0.79 4.76 -10.99
CA ALA A 62 0.32 4.87 -11.95
C ALA A 62 0.95 3.50 -12.28
N ARG A 63 0.93 2.56 -11.33
CA ARG A 63 1.38 1.18 -11.50
C ARG A 63 0.33 0.27 -12.15
N GLN A 64 -0.83 0.79 -12.54
CA GLN A 64 -1.97 0.02 -13.03
C GLN A 64 -2.46 -1.03 -12.02
N HIS A 65 -2.26 -0.76 -10.73
CA HIS A 65 -2.81 -1.57 -9.65
C HIS A 65 -4.26 -1.15 -9.39
N THR A 66 -5.12 -2.10 -9.05
CA THR A 66 -6.48 -1.78 -8.58
C THR A 66 -6.40 -1.36 -7.12
N VAL A 67 -6.70 -0.09 -6.82
CA VAL A 67 -6.65 0.43 -5.44
C VAL A 67 -8.04 0.54 -4.83
N ASN A 68 -8.22 -0.07 -3.66
CA ASN A 68 -9.37 0.14 -2.79
C ASN A 68 -8.87 0.86 -1.54
N SER A 69 -9.34 2.09 -1.34
CA SER A 69 -9.01 2.92 -0.19
C SER A 69 -10.18 2.91 0.79
N PHE A 70 -9.91 2.55 2.05
CA PHE A 70 -10.89 2.60 3.13
C PHE A 70 -10.44 3.65 4.13
N GLY A 71 -11.04 4.84 4.06
CA GLY A 71 -10.73 6.02 4.88
C GLY A 71 -11.96 6.58 5.55
#